data_AF-A0A0K8Q3N0-F1
#
_entry.id   AF-A0A0K8Q3N0-F1
#
_cell.length_a   1.000
_cell.length_b   1.000
_cell.length_c   1.000
_cell.angle_alpha   90.00
_cell.angle_beta   90.00
_cell.angle_gamma   90.00
#
_symmetry.space_group_name_H-M   'P 1'
#
loop_
_entity.id
_entity.type
_entity.pdbx_description
1 polymer ?
#
loop_
_entity_poly.entity_id
_entity_poly.type
_entity_poly.pdbx_seq_one_letter_code
_entity_poly.pdbx_strand_id
1 'polypeptide(L)'
;MFFGFGYAARQQARNDQIDAEDAAAEAGMEGTPDRVPEYAMASARRRPVPRKRKNATAEEEEDAILDAQAFKVTEVLGPVDNVRRALTEAGARDTVTVFTTKVPTAAAAAAALGCDVAAITNSLVFEHDGSPLLILASGAARVDLGKVAAQLGTGKIRRATPDFVLHHTGQEVGGVAPLGHPSRIRTLLDHSLAAHSLLWAGAGDHNSMFSISYEELRRITEAEELTVR
;
A
#
# COMPACT_ATOMS: atom_id res chain seq x y z
N MET A 1 -1.64 16.06 39.56
CA MET A 1 -3.10 16.18 39.38
C MET A 1 -3.48 15.26 38.23
N PHE A 2 -4.24 14.20 38.52
CA PHE A 2 -4.55 13.06 37.64
C PHE A 2 -5.75 13.34 36.73
N PHE A 3 -5.64 12.97 35.45
CA PHE A 3 -6.69 12.54 34.50
C PHE A 3 -5.93 11.83 33.35
N GLY A 4 -6.18 10.63 32.83
CA GLY A 4 -7.19 9.58 32.99
C GLY A 4 -7.08 8.71 31.72
N PHE A 5 -6.26 7.65 31.76
CA PHE A 5 -6.10 6.68 30.66
C PHE A 5 -7.32 5.74 30.62
N GLY A 6 -8.18 5.84 29.59
CA GLY A 6 -9.43 5.06 29.55
C GLY A 6 -10.06 4.84 28.17
N TYR A 7 -9.28 4.89 27.07
CA TYR A 7 -9.79 4.72 25.71
C TYR A 7 -9.41 3.39 25.03
N ALA A 8 -8.32 2.72 25.42
CA ALA A 8 -7.83 1.53 24.69
C ALA A 8 -8.60 0.23 25.00
N ALA A 9 -9.26 0.11 26.15
CA ALA A 9 -9.90 -1.15 26.56
C ALA A 9 -11.35 -1.34 26.06
N ARG A 10 -12.04 -0.28 25.63
CA ARG A 10 -13.48 -0.33 25.28
C ARG A 10 -13.77 -0.61 23.80
N GLN A 11 -12.77 -0.54 22.93
CA GLN A 11 -12.93 -0.83 21.50
C GLN A 11 -12.73 -2.33 21.18
N GLN A 12 -11.88 -3.03 21.95
CA GLN A 12 -11.60 -4.45 21.78
C GLN A 12 -12.87 -5.32 21.89
N ALA A 13 -13.73 -5.03 22.88
CA ALA A 13 -14.94 -5.81 23.14
C ALA A 13 -16.04 -5.67 22.06
N ARG A 14 -15.97 -4.65 21.18
CA ARG A 14 -16.97 -4.44 20.12
C ARG A 14 -16.61 -5.16 18.81
N ASN A 15 -15.34 -5.47 18.60
CA ASN A 15 -14.86 -6.15 17.40
C ASN A 15 -14.95 -7.68 17.55
N ASP A 16 -14.68 -8.20 18.74
CA ASP A 16 -14.79 -9.63 19.05
C ASP A 16 -16.22 -10.18 18.89
N GLN A 17 -17.24 -9.31 18.94
CA GLN A 17 -18.64 -9.70 18.79
C GLN A 17 -19.11 -9.74 17.33
N ILE A 18 -18.38 -9.11 16.40
CA ILE A 18 -18.68 -9.08 14.96
C ILE A 18 -18.04 -10.30 14.27
N ASP A 19 -16.81 -10.66 14.65
CA ASP A 19 -16.09 -11.80 14.08
C ASP A 19 -16.73 -13.17 14.42
N ALA A 20 -17.52 -13.24 15.49
CA ALA A 20 -18.23 -14.46 15.89
C ALA A 20 -19.50 -14.73 15.06
N GLU A 21 -20.10 -13.72 14.44
CA GLU A 21 -21.30 -13.88 13.61
C GLU A 21 -20.97 -14.34 12.18
N ASP A 22 -19.81 -13.98 11.63
CA ASP A 22 -19.39 -14.34 10.27
C ASP A 22 -18.86 -15.80 10.16
N ALA A 23 -18.28 -16.34 11.23
CA ALA A 23 -17.72 -17.71 11.23
C ALA A 23 -18.78 -18.82 11.15
N ALA A 24 -20.06 -18.52 11.43
CA ALA A 24 -21.15 -19.49 11.38
C ALA A 24 -21.78 -19.68 9.97
N ALA A 25 -21.46 -18.79 9.02
CA ALA A 25 -22.09 -18.78 7.69
C ALA A 25 -21.40 -19.67 6.64
N GLU A 26 -20.14 -20.08 6.84
CA GLU A 26 -19.35 -20.76 5.81
C GLU A 26 -19.34 -22.31 5.88
N ALA A 27 -20.08 -22.93 6.80
CA ALA A 27 -20.02 -24.37 7.06
C ALA A 27 -21.06 -25.23 6.29
N GLY A 28 -21.43 -24.90 5.06
CA GLY A 28 -22.38 -25.72 4.31
C GLY A 28 -22.38 -25.54 2.80
N MET A 29 -21.67 -26.41 2.08
CA MET A 29 -22.15 -27.05 0.84
C MET A 29 -21.10 -28.04 0.31
N GLU A 30 -21.42 -29.33 0.38
CA GLU A 30 -20.64 -30.47 -0.10
C GLU A 30 -21.47 -31.20 -1.17
N GLY A 31 -20.87 -31.65 -2.29
CA GLY A 31 -21.55 -32.51 -3.27
C GLY A 31 -20.83 -32.70 -4.61
N THR A 32 -20.38 -33.92 -4.88
CA THR A 32 -19.67 -34.39 -6.10
C THR A 32 -20.54 -35.39 -6.92
N PRO A 33 -20.10 -35.99 -8.06
CA PRO A 33 -20.60 -35.75 -9.43
C PRO A 33 -21.27 -36.99 -10.11
N ASP A 34 -21.84 -36.89 -11.33
CA ASP A 34 -21.87 -38.05 -12.25
C ASP A 34 -22.22 -37.79 -13.75
N ARG A 35 -21.55 -38.59 -14.59
CA ARG A 35 -21.90 -39.23 -15.89
C ARG A 35 -22.20 -38.51 -17.23
N VAL A 36 -21.45 -38.94 -18.25
CA VAL A 36 -21.77 -39.04 -19.69
C VAL A 36 -22.27 -40.47 -20.04
N PRO A 37 -23.02 -40.69 -21.16
CA PRO A 37 -22.39 -41.18 -22.40
C PRO A 37 -23.09 -40.85 -23.76
N GLU A 38 -22.25 -40.68 -24.79
CA GLU A 38 -22.19 -41.19 -26.19
C GLU A 38 -23.39 -41.82 -26.97
N TYR A 39 -23.59 -41.39 -28.25
CA TYR A 39 -23.49 -42.13 -29.56
C TYR A 39 -24.54 -41.79 -30.66
N ALA A 40 -24.03 -41.53 -31.90
CA ALA A 40 -24.56 -41.77 -33.29
C ALA A 40 -26.00 -41.34 -33.71
N MET A 41 -26.36 -40.98 -34.96
CA MET A 41 -25.82 -41.25 -36.31
C MET A 41 -26.42 -40.29 -37.37
N ALA A 42 -25.72 -40.17 -38.50
CA ALA A 42 -26.00 -39.58 -39.81
C ALA A 42 -27.45 -39.18 -40.22
N SER A 43 -27.57 -38.06 -40.97
CA SER A 43 -28.25 -38.03 -42.29
C SER A 43 -28.18 -36.67 -43.04
N ALA A 44 -27.96 -36.79 -44.35
CA ALA A 44 -28.41 -35.94 -45.45
C ALA A 44 -27.84 -34.50 -45.62
N ARG A 45 -27.01 -34.39 -46.67
CA ARG A 45 -26.54 -33.16 -47.32
C ARG A 45 -27.70 -32.26 -47.75
N ARG A 46 -27.62 -30.96 -47.42
CA ARG A 46 -28.20 -29.86 -48.21
C ARG A 46 -27.15 -28.77 -48.37
N ARG A 47 -26.84 -28.39 -49.62
CA ARG A 47 -25.94 -27.26 -49.94
C ARG A 47 -26.57 -25.98 -49.41
N PRO A 48 -25.88 -25.18 -48.57
CA PRO A 48 -26.38 -23.86 -48.21
C PRO A 48 -26.21 -22.91 -49.40
N VAL A 49 -27.29 -22.21 -49.73
CA VAL A 49 -27.33 -21.08 -50.66
C VAL A 49 -26.34 -20.01 -50.18
N PRO A 50 -25.55 -19.35 -51.05
CA PRO A 50 -24.67 -18.27 -50.61
C PRO A 50 -25.53 -17.12 -50.06
N ARG A 51 -25.51 -16.94 -48.74
CA ARG A 51 -26.11 -15.78 -48.08
C ARG A 51 -25.32 -14.54 -48.50
N LYS A 52 -26.01 -13.56 -49.08
CA LYS A 52 -25.50 -12.19 -49.25
C LYS A 52 -24.89 -11.74 -47.92
N ARG A 53 -23.63 -11.29 -47.94
CA ARG A 53 -23.04 -10.55 -46.81
C ARG A 53 -23.99 -9.39 -46.48
N LYS A 54 -24.63 -9.46 -45.31
CA LYS A 54 -25.21 -8.28 -44.69
C LYS A 54 -24.00 -7.39 -44.38
N ASN A 55 -24.03 -6.15 -44.84
CA ASN A 55 -23.15 -5.14 -44.28
C ASN A 55 -23.40 -5.12 -42.77
N ALA A 56 -22.32 -5.04 -42.00
CA ALA A 56 -22.38 -4.91 -40.55
C ALA A 56 -23.41 -3.84 -40.21
N THR A 57 -24.40 -4.20 -39.39
CA THR A 57 -25.32 -3.22 -38.83
C THR A 57 -24.49 -2.24 -38.01
N ALA A 58 -24.88 -0.97 -37.97
CA ALA A 58 -24.19 0.05 -37.19
C ALA A 58 -23.95 -0.38 -35.72
N GLU A 59 -24.79 -1.28 -35.20
CA GLU A 59 -24.65 -1.94 -33.88
C GLU A 59 -23.41 -2.85 -33.77
N GLU A 60 -22.97 -3.55 -34.82
CA GLU A 60 -21.76 -4.40 -34.80
C GLU A 60 -20.47 -3.58 -34.88
N GLU A 61 -20.51 -2.40 -35.53
CA GLU A 61 -19.39 -1.45 -35.52
C GLU A 61 -19.32 -0.70 -34.18
N GLU A 62 -20.46 -0.41 -33.54
CA GLU A 62 -20.52 0.19 -32.21
C GLU A 62 -19.99 -0.77 -31.13
N ASP A 63 -20.35 -2.06 -31.19
CA ASP A 63 -19.81 -3.10 -30.31
C ASP A 63 -18.30 -3.31 -30.53
N ALA A 64 -17.80 -3.25 -31.76
CA ALA A 64 -16.36 -3.33 -32.04
C ALA A 64 -15.58 -2.08 -31.57
N ILE A 65 -16.21 -0.91 -31.57
CA ILE A 65 -15.65 0.32 -30.98
C ILE A 65 -15.68 0.23 -29.46
N LEU A 66 -16.73 -0.33 -28.85
CA LEU A 66 -16.83 -0.57 -27.41
C LEU A 66 -15.80 -1.61 -26.93
N ASP A 67 -15.52 -2.65 -27.70
CA ASP A 67 -14.46 -3.63 -27.43
C ASP A 67 -13.04 -3.08 -27.69
N ALA A 68 -12.86 -2.18 -28.67
CA ALA A 68 -11.59 -1.47 -28.86
C ALA A 68 -11.34 -0.38 -27.80
N GLN A 69 -12.41 0.07 -27.13
CA GLN A 69 -12.36 0.94 -25.97
C GLN A 69 -12.36 0.15 -24.64
N ALA A 70 -12.47 -1.18 -24.69
CA ALA A 70 -12.25 -2.01 -23.53
C ALA A 70 -10.77 -1.90 -23.11
N PHE A 71 -10.59 -1.48 -21.86
CA PHE A 71 -9.35 -1.48 -21.11
C PHE A 71 -8.38 -0.30 -21.29
N LYS A 72 -8.89 0.93 -21.21
CA LYS A 72 -8.29 1.86 -20.21
C LYS A 72 -9.02 1.70 -18.89
N VAL A 73 -8.91 0.50 -18.29
CA VAL A 73 -8.93 0.46 -16.84
C VAL A 73 -7.67 1.20 -16.47
N THR A 74 -7.80 2.46 -16.05
CA THR A 74 -6.79 3.05 -15.17
C THR A 74 -6.80 2.12 -13.98
N GLU A 75 -5.96 1.09 -14.02
CA GLU A 75 -5.82 0.14 -12.94
C GLU A 75 -5.43 0.99 -11.75
N VAL A 76 -6.36 1.17 -10.81
CA VAL A 76 -6.09 1.87 -9.56
C VAL A 76 -5.22 0.90 -8.79
N LEU A 77 -3.92 0.93 -9.12
CA LEU A 77 -2.90 0.12 -8.49
C LEU A 77 -2.95 0.39 -7.00
N GLY A 78 -2.91 -0.69 -6.21
CA GLY A 78 -2.95 -0.59 -4.77
C GLY A 78 -1.76 0.20 -4.22
N PRO A 79 -1.81 0.67 -2.97
CA PRO A 79 -0.68 1.35 -2.32
C PRO A 79 0.65 0.62 -2.48
N VAL A 80 0.66 -0.71 -2.32
CA VAL A 80 1.86 -1.54 -2.45
C VAL A 80 2.40 -1.56 -3.87
N ASP A 81 1.52 -1.67 -4.87
CA ASP A 81 1.92 -1.64 -6.28
C ASP A 81 2.45 -0.26 -6.69
N ASN A 82 1.88 0.81 -6.14
CA ASN A 82 2.40 2.17 -6.33
C ASN A 82 3.82 2.31 -5.77
N VAL A 83 4.12 1.67 -4.64
CA VAL A 83 5.47 1.64 -4.07
C VAL A 83 6.42 0.79 -4.93
N ARG A 84 6.01 -0.41 -5.37
CA ARG A 84 6.82 -1.25 -6.28
C ARG A 84 7.17 -0.51 -7.57
N ARG A 85 6.17 0.16 -8.17
CA ARG A 85 6.37 1.00 -9.36
C ARG A 85 7.34 2.15 -9.07
N ALA A 86 7.14 2.89 -7.98
CA ALA A 86 8.02 3.99 -7.61
C ALA A 86 9.48 3.55 -7.36
N LEU A 87 9.69 2.38 -6.76
CA LEU A 87 11.03 1.81 -6.56
C LEU A 87 11.70 1.51 -7.91
N THR A 88 10.99 0.84 -8.81
CA THR A 88 11.53 0.44 -10.11
C THR A 88 11.77 1.64 -11.04
N GLU A 89 10.85 2.61 -11.07
CA GLU A 89 11.02 3.88 -11.81
C GLU A 89 12.21 4.70 -11.30
N ALA A 90 12.48 4.67 -9.99
CA ALA A 90 13.64 5.32 -9.39
C ALA A 90 14.96 4.53 -9.57
N GLY A 91 14.92 3.41 -10.29
CA GLY A 91 16.06 2.54 -10.55
C GLY A 91 16.53 1.71 -9.35
N ALA A 92 15.69 1.57 -8.33
CA ALA A 92 15.92 0.66 -7.21
C ALA A 92 15.37 -0.74 -7.52
N ARG A 93 15.83 -1.75 -6.78
CA ARG A 93 15.27 -3.11 -6.90
C ARG A 93 13.92 -3.18 -6.19
N ASP A 94 13.01 -3.98 -6.73
CA ASP A 94 11.82 -4.38 -5.99
C ASP A 94 12.19 -5.39 -4.90
N THR A 95 12.20 -4.92 -3.66
CA THR A 95 12.52 -5.71 -2.46
C THR A 95 11.31 -5.84 -1.52
N VAL A 96 10.11 -5.52 -2.01
CA VAL A 96 8.89 -5.54 -1.20
C VAL A 96 8.57 -6.98 -0.77
N THR A 97 8.57 -7.18 0.54
CA THR A 97 8.20 -8.41 1.25
C THR A 97 6.84 -8.21 1.89
N VAL A 98 5.92 -9.15 1.64
CA VAL A 98 4.58 -9.17 2.23
C VAL A 98 4.53 -10.22 3.33
N PHE A 99 4.15 -9.82 4.52
CA PHE A 99 3.98 -10.69 5.68
C PHE A 99 2.57 -11.29 5.69
N THR A 100 2.46 -12.54 6.13
CA THR A 100 1.18 -13.23 6.33
C THR A 100 0.41 -12.71 7.55
N THR A 101 1.05 -11.93 8.42
CA THR A 101 0.50 -11.43 9.68
C THR A 101 0.85 -9.95 9.83
N LYS A 102 -0.11 -9.16 10.34
CA LYS A 102 0.08 -7.72 10.59
C LYS A 102 1.25 -7.47 11.54
N VAL A 103 2.15 -6.55 11.17
CA VAL A 103 3.29 -6.11 11.98
C VAL A 103 3.13 -4.62 12.35
N PRO A 104 2.21 -4.28 13.28
CA PRO A 104 1.80 -2.89 13.51
C PRO A 104 2.86 -2.03 14.22
N THR A 105 4.00 -2.61 14.62
CA THR A 105 5.05 -1.90 15.37
C THR A 105 6.43 -2.21 14.81
N ALA A 106 7.35 -1.25 14.91
CA ALA A 106 8.74 -1.44 14.50
C ALA A 106 9.40 -2.64 15.21
N ALA A 107 9.08 -2.87 16.49
CA ALA A 107 9.62 -4.02 17.23
C ALA A 107 9.11 -5.37 16.67
N ALA A 108 7.82 -5.45 16.32
CA ALA A 108 7.25 -6.67 15.71
C ALA A 108 7.82 -6.92 14.32
N ALA A 109 7.96 -5.85 13.51
CA ALA A 109 8.58 -5.93 12.19
C ALA A 109 10.04 -6.40 12.27
N ALA A 110 10.83 -5.81 13.16
CA ALA A 110 12.22 -6.17 13.37
C ALA A 110 12.39 -7.64 13.79
N ALA A 111 11.52 -8.13 14.69
CA ALA A 111 11.51 -9.53 15.09
C ALA A 111 11.16 -10.48 13.93
N ALA A 112 10.18 -10.11 13.09
CA ALA A 112 9.80 -10.89 11.92
C ALA A 112 10.90 -10.91 10.84
N LEU A 113 11.64 -9.82 10.70
CA LEU A 113 12.71 -9.64 9.71
C LEU A 113 14.09 -10.10 10.20
N GLY A 114 14.25 -10.36 11.49
CA GLY A 114 15.54 -10.69 12.10
C GLY A 114 16.55 -9.53 12.06
N CYS A 115 16.08 -8.29 12.13
CA CYS A 115 16.93 -7.09 12.06
C CYS A 115 16.87 -6.27 13.35
N ASP A 116 17.74 -5.27 13.46
CA ASP A 116 17.69 -4.31 14.56
C ASP A 116 16.45 -3.41 14.42
N VAL A 117 15.76 -3.13 15.52
CA VAL A 117 14.64 -2.17 15.56
C VAL A 117 15.09 -0.80 15.06
N ALA A 118 16.35 -0.43 15.28
CA ALA A 118 16.91 0.82 14.81
C ALA A 118 17.06 0.88 13.27
N ALA A 119 17.08 -0.28 12.59
CA ALA A 119 17.10 -0.39 11.13
C ALA A 119 15.70 -0.30 10.49
N ILE A 120 14.63 -0.30 11.30
CA ILE A 120 13.28 -0.02 10.82
C ILE A 120 13.14 1.49 10.61
N THR A 121 12.69 1.88 9.42
CA THR A 121 12.44 3.28 9.05
C THR A 121 10.95 3.58 9.18
N ASN A 122 10.59 4.35 10.21
CA ASN A 122 9.24 4.85 10.40
C ASN A 122 9.00 6.07 9.51
N SER A 123 7.96 6.01 8.69
CA SER A 123 7.47 7.12 7.88
C SER A 123 6.41 7.90 8.67
N LEU A 124 6.75 9.11 9.11
CA LEU A 124 5.87 9.96 9.91
C LEU A 124 5.48 11.22 9.13
N VAL A 125 4.18 11.39 8.89
CA VAL A 125 3.65 12.55 8.16
C VAL A 125 3.22 13.64 9.15
N PHE A 126 3.69 14.85 8.87
CA PHE A 126 3.38 16.07 9.59
C PHE A 126 2.84 17.12 8.63
N GLU A 127 2.18 18.12 9.18
CA GLU A 127 1.84 19.34 8.47
C GLU A 127 2.85 20.42 8.85
N HIS A 128 3.48 21.03 7.85
CA HIS A 128 4.37 22.18 7.99
C HIS A 128 3.76 23.34 7.19
N ASP A 129 3.21 24.33 7.90
CA ASP A 129 2.50 25.48 7.33
C ASP A 129 1.46 25.12 6.24
N GLY A 130 0.69 24.06 6.48
CA GLY A 130 -0.35 23.57 5.56
C GLY A 130 0.13 22.63 4.46
N SER A 131 1.45 22.38 4.35
CA SER A 131 2.02 21.43 3.39
C SER A 131 2.45 20.13 4.08
N PRO A 132 2.40 18.97 3.39
CA PRO A 132 2.85 17.71 3.96
C PRO A 132 4.38 17.69 4.12
N LEU A 133 4.84 17.26 5.29
CA LEU A 133 6.24 17.00 5.61
C LEU A 133 6.37 15.56 6.06
N LEU A 134 7.19 14.78 5.36
CA LEU A 134 7.49 13.41 5.71
C LEU A 134 8.81 13.36 6.48
N ILE A 135 8.82 12.67 7.62
CA ILE A 135 10.02 12.44 8.42
C ILE A 135 10.27 10.94 8.49
N LEU A 136 11.40 10.52 7.93
CA LEU A 136 11.91 9.16 7.98
C LEU A 136 12.85 9.04 9.18
N ALA A 137 12.41 8.34 10.21
CA ALA A 137 13.15 8.21 11.47
C ALA A 137 13.38 6.74 11.82
N SER A 138 14.43 6.47 12.59
CA SER A 138 14.69 5.14 13.14
C SER A 138 13.55 4.68 14.05
N GLY A 139 13.20 3.39 13.98
CA GLY A 139 12.17 2.74 14.78
C GLY A 139 12.45 2.77 16.28
N ALA A 140 13.72 2.94 16.66
CA ALA A 140 14.16 3.13 18.04
C ALA A 140 14.16 4.60 18.50
N ALA A 141 13.98 5.55 17.57
CA ALA A 141 14.07 6.98 17.84
C ALA A 141 12.69 7.60 18.08
N ARG A 142 12.66 8.64 18.92
CA ARG A 142 11.50 9.51 19.09
C ARG A 142 11.81 10.87 18.48
N VAL A 143 11.00 11.27 17.49
CA VAL A 143 11.16 12.56 16.82
C VAL A 143 10.86 13.72 17.77
N ASP A 144 11.81 14.64 17.92
CA ASP A 144 11.66 15.90 18.62
C ASP A 144 11.26 17.00 17.62
N LEU A 145 9.97 17.30 17.56
CA LEU A 145 9.43 18.33 16.65
C LEU A 145 9.96 19.73 16.94
N GLY A 146 10.37 20.02 18.19
CA GLY A 146 10.96 21.30 18.54
C GLY A 146 12.33 21.48 17.90
N LYS A 147 13.16 20.43 17.95
CA LYS A 147 14.46 20.42 17.26
C LYS A 147 14.34 20.45 15.75
N VAL A 148 13.40 19.67 15.19
CA VAL A 148 13.15 19.69 13.74
C VAL A 148 12.71 21.09 13.31
N ALA A 149 11.75 21.71 14.01
CA ALA A 149 11.29 23.06 13.69
C ALA A 149 12.42 24.10 13.82
N ALA A 150 13.27 24.00 14.85
CA ALA A 150 14.41 24.89 15.03
C ALA A 150 15.43 24.78 13.88
N GLN A 151 15.69 23.56 13.40
CA GLN A 151 16.62 23.34 12.27
C GLN A 151 16.02 23.76 10.92
N LEU A 152 14.69 23.60 10.74
CA LEU A 152 14.00 24.11 9.56
C LEU A 152 13.92 25.65 9.53
N GLY A 153 14.17 26.32 10.66
CA GLY A 153 14.32 27.76 10.77
C GLY A 153 13.01 28.57 10.67
N THR A 154 11.93 27.98 10.15
CA THR A 154 10.63 28.63 9.97
C THR A 154 9.46 27.65 10.07
N GLY A 155 8.29 28.18 10.42
CA GLY A 155 7.01 27.47 10.30
C GLY A 155 6.57 26.67 11.53
N LYS A 156 5.29 26.28 11.52
CA LYS A 156 4.66 25.48 12.58
C LYS A 156 4.53 24.04 12.10
N ILE A 157 5.21 23.11 12.80
CA ILE A 157 5.05 21.68 12.59
C ILE A 157 3.93 21.16 13.49
N ARG A 158 2.96 20.46 12.91
CA ARG A 158 1.88 19.78 13.63
C ARG A 158 1.75 18.34 13.15
N ARG A 159 1.23 17.46 14.02
CA ARG A 159 0.87 16.10 13.60
C ARG A 159 -0.24 16.17 12.55
N ALA A 160 -0.07 15.46 11.45
CA ALA A 160 -1.10 15.31 10.44
C ALA A 160 -2.30 14.51 11.00
N THR A 161 -3.50 14.85 10.56
CA THR A 161 -4.69 14.02 10.80
C THR A 161 -4.69 12.82 9.86
N PRO A 162 -5.38 11.72 10.18
CA PRO A 162 -5.47 10.57 9.27
C PRO A 162 -5.97 10.92 7.87
N ASP A 163 -6.97 11.80 7.76
CA ASP A 163 -7.49 12.27 6.48
C ASP A 163 -6.44 13.05 5.68
N PHE A 164 -5.65 13.89 6.35
CA PHE A 164 -4.56 14.63 5.71
C PHE A 164 -3.48 13.68 5.18
N VAL A 165 -3.13 12.65 5.96
CA VAL A 165 -2.18 11.62 5.52
C VAL A 165 -2.72 10.94 4.27
N LEU A 166 -3.92 10.37 4.32
CA LEU A 166 -4.51 9.66 3.20
C LEU A 166 -4.63 10.54 1.95
N HIS A 167 -5.01 11.80 2.09
CA HIS A 167 -5.12 12.74 0.99
C HIS A 167 -3.78 12.98 0.28
N HIS A 168 -2.69 13.16 1.03
CA HIS A 168 -1.39 13.51 0.46
C HIS A 168 -0.53 12.30 0.08
N THR A 169 -0.65 11.17 0.78
CA THR A 169 0.15 9.98 0.53
C THR A 169 -0.59 8.92 -0.28
N GLY A 170 -1.92 8.96 -0.32
CA GLY A 170 -2.75 7.87 -0.86
C GLY A 170 -2.66 6.59 -0.02
N GLN A 171 -2.15 6.67 1.21
CA GLN A 171 -1.80 5.53 2.06
C GLN A 171 -2.34 5.73 3.48
N GLU A 172 -2.74 4.63 4.12
CA GLU A 172 -3.29 4.68 5.47
C GLU A 172 -2.20 4.90 6.54
N VAL A 173 -2.58 5.55 7.63
CA VAL A 173 -1.71 5.72 8.81
C VAL A 173 -1.30 4.34 9.32
N GLY A 174 0.00 4.17 9.60
CA GLY A 174 0.58 2.91 10.08
C GLY A 174 1.23 2.06 8.99
N GLY A 175 0.91 2.30 7.72
CA GLY A 175 1.52 1.64 6.56
C GLY A 175 2.25 2.58 5.60
N VAL A 176 2.38 3.86 5.95
CA VAL A 176 2.95 4.87 5.05
C VAL A 176 4.37 4.50 4.61
N ALA A 177 4.58 4.44 3.31
CA ALA A 177 5.85 4.28 2.65
C ALA A 177 6.53 5.64 2.43
N PRO A 178 7.86 5.66 2.28
CA PRO A 178 8.60 6.85 1.86
C PRO A 178 8.35 7.27 0.40
N LEU A 179 7.62 6.46 -0.38
CA LEU A 179 7.44 6.59 -1.82
C LEU A 179 6.03 6.20 -2.24
N GLY A 180 5.72 6.35 -3.53
CA GLY A 180 4.44 5.93 -4.11
C GLY A 180 3.29 6.86 -3.74
N HIS A 181 3.58 8.12 -3.40
CA HIS A 181 2.59 9.15 -3.11
C HIS A 181 2.04 9.76 -4.41
N PRO A 182 0.78 10.25 -4.41
CA PRO A 182 0.19 10.97 -5.55
C PRO A 182 0.98 12.20 -5.99
N SER A 183 1.71 12.83 -5.06
CA SER A 183 2.55 14.00 -5.31
C SER A 183 3.82 13.94 -4.46
N ARG A 184 4.88 14.63 -4.90
CA ARG A 184 6.15 14.64 -4.18
C ARG A 184 5.97 15.34 -2.82
N ILE A 185 6.34 14.65 -1.74
CA ILE A 185 6.29 15.18 -0.38
C ILE A 185 7.71 15.58 0.04
N ARG A 186 7.84 16.76 0.69
CA ARG A 186 9.12 17.17 1.28
C ARG A 186 9.49 16.14 2.35
N THR A 187 10.68 15.55 2.21
CA THR A 187 11.10 14.43 3.06
C THR A 187 12.37 14.78 3.83
N LEU A 188 12.38 14.48 5.12
CA LEU A 188 13.53 14.56 6.00
C LEU A 188 14.00 13.14 6.34
N LEU A 189 15.30 12.89 6.30
CA LEU A 189 15.90 11.60 6.62
C LEU A 189 16.78 11.73 7.87
N ASP A 190 16.46 10.96 8.90
CA ASP A 190 17.25 10.91 10.13
C ASP A 190 18.65 10.36 9.86
N HIS A 191 19.67 11.15 10.16
CA HIS A 191 21.08 10.73 10.04
C HIS A 191 21.39 9.48 10.90
N SER A 192 20.62 9.18 11.94
CA SER A 192 20.85 7.97 12.75
C SER A 192 20.69 6.67 11.95
N LEU A 193 19.87 6.67 10.88
CA LEU A 193 19.66 5.52 10.00
C LEU A 193 20.92 5.14 9.20
N ALA A 194 21.86 6.08 9.01
CA ALA A 194 23.12 5.82 8.31
C ALA A 194 24.03 4.82 9.02
N ALA A 195 23.76 4.51 10.31
CA ALA A 195 24.47 3.48 11.07
C ALA A 195 24.14 2.05 10.60
N HIS A 196 23.08 1.86 9.81
CA HIS A 196 22.64 0.55 9.35
C HIS A 196 22.83 0.41 7.83
N SER A 197 23.46 -0.67 7.41
CA SER A 197 23.72 -0.94 5.98
C SER A 197 22.45 -1.24 5.19
N LEU A 198 21.47 -1.85 5.84
CA LEU A 198 20.18 -2.22 5.25
C LEU A 198 19.07 -1.73 6.17
N LEU A 199 18.15 -0.95 5.60
CA LEU A 199 16.98 -0.39 6.26
C LEU A 199 15.72 -1.10 5.76
N TRP A 200 14.68 -1.06 6.59
CA TRP A 200 13.36 -1.59 6.25
C TRP A 200 12.29 -0.52 6.44
N ALA A 201 11.59 -0.16 5.37
CA ALA A 201 10.52 0.82 5.40
C ALA A 201 9.16 0.18 5.05
N GLY A 202 8.06 0.80 5.48
CA GLY A 202 6.71 0.41 5.08
C GLY A 202 6.51 0.49 3.57
N ALA A 203 5.67 -0.36 3.00
CA ALA A 203 5.41 -0.43 1.56
C ALA A 203 3.97 -0.06 1.18
N GLY A 204 3.28 0.77 1.97
CA GLY A 204 1.98 1.35 1.63
C GLY A 204 0.79 0.70 2.34
N ASP A 205 1.01 -0.39 3.07
CA ASP A 205 0.02 -1.06 3.92
C ASP A 205 0.66 -1.56 5.24
N HIS A 206 -0.12 -2.24 6.07
CA HIS A 206 0.31 -2.75 7.38
C HIS A 206 1.04 -4.11 7.32
N ASN A 207 1.11 -4.72 6.14
CA ASN A 207 1.59 -6.08 5.95
C ASN A 207 2.81 -6.14 5.04
N SER A 208 3.26 -5.03 4.49
CA SER A 208 4.29 -5.01 3.46
C SER A 208 5.38 -4.03 3.84
N MET A 209 6.62 -4.48 3.68
CA MET A 209 7.81 -3.66 3.89
C MET A 209 8.82 -3.94 2.79
N PHE A 210 9.70 -3.00 2.52
CA PHE A 210 10.78 -3.19 1.57
C PHE A 210 12.12 -2.84 2.19
N SER A 211 13.17 -3.48 1.68
CA SER A 211 14.53 -3.25 2.14
C SER A 211 15.29 -2.33 1.20
N ILE A 212 16.07 -1.42 1.77
CA ILE A 212 16.80 -0.42 0.99
C ILE A 212 18.04 0.06 1.75
N SER A 213 19.10 0.44 1.03
CA SER A 213 20.24 1.10 1.67
C SER A 213 19.93 2.55 2.04
N TYR A 214 20.66 3.11 3.01
CA TYR A 214 20.52 4.53 3.38
C TYR A 214 20.74 5.47 2.19
N GLU A 215 21.77 5.21 1.38
CA GLU A 215 22.12 6.02 0.22
C GLU A 215 21.04 5.97 -0.87
N GLU A 216 20.52 4.77 -1.16
CA GLU A 216 19.42 4.64 -2.12
C GLU A 216 18.16 5.33 -1.60
N LEU A 217 17.80 5.15 -0.33
CA LEU A 217 16.63 5.78 0.27
C LEU A 217 16.71 7.30 0.15
N ARG A 218 17.86 7.89 0.49
CA ARG A 218 18.12 9.33 0.33
C ARG A 218 18.00 9.76 -1.13
N ARG A 219 18.61 9.00 -2.06
CA ARG A 219 18.61 9.32 -3.50
C ARG A 219 17.20 9.32 -4.08
N ILE A 220 16.40 8.29 -3.81
CA ILE A 220 15.08 8.12 -4.44
C ILE A 220 14.01 9.01 -3.82
N THR A 221 14.16 9.37 -2.53
CA THR A 221 13.27 10.33 -1.87
C THR A 221 13.70 11.78 -2.08
N GLU A 222 14.95 12.02 -2.53
CA GLU A 222 15.66 13.31 -2.46
C GLU A 222 15.51 13.94 -1.07
N ALA A 223 15.58 13.13 -0.02
CA ALA A 223 15.38 13.59 1.34
C ALA A 223 16.54 14.47 1.82
N GLU A 224 16.19 15.50 2.59
CA GLU A 224 17.13 16.33 3.31
C GLU A 224 17.56 15.62 4.59
N GLU A 225 18.87 15.41 4.78
CA GLU A 225 19.39 14.75 5.97
C GLU A 225 19.30 15.69 7.17
N LEU A 226 18.70 15.22 8.25
CA LEU A 226 18.49 16.02 9.45
C LEU A 226 18.66 15.18 10.71
N THR A 227 19.11 15.80 11.81
CA THR A 227 19.05 15.14 13.12
C THR A 227 17.70 15.43 13.75
N VAL A 228 16.86 14.41 13.89
CA VAL A 228 15.46 14.57 14.37
C VAL A 228 15.29 14.26 15.86
N ARG A 229 16.39 14.07 16.60
CA ARG A 229 16.43 13.60 18.00
C ARG A 229 17.10 14.57 18.96
#